data_AF-A0A660SL39-F1
#
_entry.id   AF-A0A660SL39-F1
#
_cell.length_a   1.000
_cell.length_b   1.000
_cell.length_c   1.000
_cell.angle_alpha   90.00
_cell.angle_beta   90.00
_cell.angle_gamma   90.00
#
_symmetry.space_group_name_H-M   'P 1'
#
loop_
_entity.id
_entity.type
_entity.pdbx_description
1 polymer ?
#
loop_
_entity_poly.entity_id
_entity_poly.type
_entity_poly.pdbx_seq_one_letter_code
_entity_poly.pdbx_strand_id
1 'polypeptide(L)' 'MIGIAQGLKEGLEKGKLQDKHEVLIKLLDLKFGVDEEERHRIQTVNDFQKLDAALEAIVLGVNKENILDLLR' A
#
# COMPACT_ATOMS: atom_id res chain seq x y z
N MET A 1 19.65 -9.28 -24.26
CA MET A 1 19.66 -8.04 -23.46
C MET A 1 18.27 -7.54 -23.08
N ILE A 2 17.24 -7.64 -23.93
CA ILE A 2 15.87 -7.16 -23.65
C ILE A 2 15.24 -7.81 -22.40
N GLY A 3 15.43 -9.13 -22.21
CA GLY A 3 14.84 -9.84 -21.06
C GLY A 3 15.36 -9.40 -19.68
N ILE A 4 16.65 -9.05 -19.57
CA ILE A 4 17.24 -8.60 -18.29
C ILE A 4 16.70 -7.22 -17.91
N ALA A 5 16.60 -6.30 -18.88
CA ALA A 5 16.08 -4.96 -18.64
C ALA A 5 14.59 -4.99 -18.22
N GLN A 6 13.79 -5.83 -18.87
CA GLN A 6 12.38 -6.02 -18.52
C GLN A 6 12.23 -6.62 -17.11
N GLY A 7 13.01 -7.66 -16.79
CA GLY A 7 13.00 -8.27 -15.46
C GLY A 7 13.42 -7.30 -14.35
N LEU A 8 14.41 -6.44 -14.60
CA LEU A 8 14.82 -5.40 -13.65
C LEU A 8 13.70 -4.37 -13.42
N LYS A 9 13.01 -3.95 -14.48
CA LYS A 9 11.89 -3.01 -14.38
C LYS A 9 10.76 -3.60 -13.53
N GLU A 10 10.34 -4.83 -13.82
CA GLU A 10 9.28 -5.52 -13.07
C GLU A 10 9.68 -5.73 -11.60
N GLY A 11 10.94 -6.07 -11.32
CA GLY A 11 11.45 -6.20 -9.96
C GLY A 11 11.40 -4.88 -9.19
N LEU A 12 11.79 -3.77 -9.81
CA LEU A 12 11.71 -2.44 -9.21
C LEU A 12 10.27 -1.99 -8.96
N GLU A 13 9.34 -2.28 -9.89
CA GLU A 13 7.92 -1.98 -9.71
C GLU A 13 7.34 -2.80 -8.55
N LYS A 14 7.61 -4.11 -8.49
CA LYS A 14 7.16 -4.96 -7.38
C LYS A 14 7.73 -4.52 -6.03
N GLY A 15 9.02 -4.20 -5.97
CA GLY A 15 9.66 -3.72 -4.74
C GLY A 15 9.06 -2.41 -4.24
N LYS A 16 8.77 -1.46 -5.13
CA LYS A 16 8.09 -0.21 -4.77
C LYS A 16 6.67 -0.44 -4.25
N LEU A 17 5.96 -1.42 -4.82
CA LEU A 17 4.61 -1.76 -4.38
C LEU A 17 4.64 -2.38 -2.97
N GLN A 18 5.55 -3.32 -2.73
CA GLN A 18 5.74 -3.96 -1.42
C GLN A 18 6.10 -2.93 -0.34
N ASP A 19 7.02 -2.02 -0.62
CA ASP A 19 7.40 -0.96 0.32
C ASP A 19 6.18 -0.09 0.72
N LYS A 20 5.34 0.28 -0.25
CA LYS A 20 4.10 1.03 0.03
C LYS A 20 3.11 0.25 0.88
N HIS A 21 2.94 -1.05 0.65
CA HIS A 21 2.11 -1.90 1.51
C HIS A 21 2.61 -1.89 2.95
N GLU A 22 3.92 -2.13 3.14
CA GLU A 22 4.53 -2.20 4.47
C GLU A 22 4.41 -0.87 5.23
N VAL A 23 4.66 0.25 4.56
CA VAL A 23 4.51 1.59 5.15
C VAL A 23 3.07 1.87 5.52
N LEU A 24 2.11 1.58 4.62
CA LEU A 24 0.68 1.81 4.88
C LEU A 24 0.19 0.99 6.08
N ILE A 25 0.53 -0.31 6.13
CA ILE A 25 0.17 -1.20 7.23
C ILE A 25 0.76 -0.68 8.53
N LYS A 26 2.06 -0.34 8.55
CA LYS A 26 2.73 0.14 9.76
C LYS A 26 2.09 1.42 10.29
N LEU A 27 1.77 2.37 9.43
CA LEU A 27 1.16 3.64 9.84
C LEU A 27 -0.28 3.47 10.32
N LEU A 28 -1.07 2.62 9.66
CA LEU A 28 -2.43 2.30 10.10
C LEU A 28 -2.42 1.57 11.45
N ASP A 29 -1.54 0.59 11.61
CA ASP A 29 -1.43 -0.19 12.85
C ASP A 29 -1.02 0.70 14.03
N LEU A 30 -0.05 1.59 13.83
CA LEU A 30 0.37 2.56 14.85
C LEU A 30 -0.77 3.51 15.27
N LYS A 31 -1.64 3.92 14.34
CA LYS A 31 -2.64 4.96 14.59
C LYS A 31 -3.99 4.40 15.04
N PHE A 32 -4.38 3.23 14.55
CA PHE A 32 -5.71 2.67 14.73
C PHE A 32 -5.72 1.19 15.14
N GLY A 33 -4.57 0.51 15.10
CA GLY A 33 -4.49 -0.96 15.07
C GLY A 33 -4.95 -1.51 13.72
N VAL A 34 -4.37 -2.62 13.27
CA VAL A 34 -4.76 -3.33 12.04
C VAL A 34 -4.94 -4.81 12.33
N ASP A 35 -6.06 -5.39 11.89
CA ASP A 35 -6.27 -6.83 11.95
C ASP A 35 -5.73 -7.56 10.70
N GLU A 36 -5.78 -8.89 10.72
CA GLU A 36 -5.25 -9.71 9.62
C GLU A 36 -6.06 -9.57 8.32
N GLU A 37 -7.37 -9.29 8.39
CA GLU A 37 -8.20 -9.07 7.20
C GLU A 37 -7.83 -7.76 6.51
N GLU A 38 -7.67 -6.70 7.30
CA GLU A 38 -7.25 -5.39 6.83
C GLU A 38 -5.81 -5.43 6.28
N ARG A 39 -4.90 -6.14 6.95
CA ARG A 39 -3.54 -6.39 6.46
C ARG A 39 -3.58 -7.08 5.10
N HIS A 40 -4.38 -8.14 4.96
CA HIS A 40 -4.52 -8.86 3.71
C HIS A 40 -5.11 -7.97 2.61
N ARG A 41 -6.14 -7.19 2.92
CA ARG A 41 -6.74 -6.22 1.99
C ARG A 41 -5.68 -5.27 1.45
N ILE A 42 -4.86 -4.66 2.31
CA ILE A 42 -3.78 -3.74 1.87
C ILE A 42 -2.79 -4.45 0.95
N GLN A 43 -2.33 -5.65 1.32
CA GLN A 43 -1.33 -6.41 0.55
C GLN A 43 -1.81 -6.86 -0.83
N THR A 44 -3.12 -6.95 -1.06
CA THR A 44 -3.69 -7.33 -2.37
C THR A 44 -3.86 -6.15 -3.34
N VAL A 45 -3.67 -4.91 -2.87
CA VAL A 45 -3.82 -3.70 -3.71
C VAL A 45 -2.62 -3.56 -4.64
N ASN A 46 -2.82 -3.68 -5.94
CA ASN A 46 -1.76 -3.49 -6.95
C ASN A 46 -1.76 -2.09 -7.59
N ASP A 47 -2.54 -1.16 -7.03
CA ASP A 47 -2.69 0.19 -7.53
C ASP A 47 -1.90 1.18 -6.65
N PHE A 48 -0.83 1.73 -7.22
CA PHE A 48 0.01 2.73 -6.59
C PHE A 48 -0.77 3.97 -6.13
N GLN A 49 -1.74 4.43 -6.92
CA GLN A 49 -2.48 5.65 -6.64
C GLN A 49 -3.40 5.47 -5.43
N LYS A 50 -4.00 4.28 -5.27
CA LYS A 50 -4.82 3.96 -4.09
C LYS A 50 -3.97 3.92 -2.82
N LEU A 51 -2.78 3.31 -2.89
CA LEU A 51 -1.86 3.26 -1.76
C LEU A 51 -1.37 4.66 -1.36
N ASP A 52 -1.04 5.50 -2.34
CA ASP A 52 -0.63 6.89 -2.10
C ASP A 52 -1.77 7.72 -1.49
N ALA A 53 -2.98 7.63 -2.04
CA ALA A 53 -4.15 8.32 -1.48
C ALA A 53 -4.45 7.87 -0.04
N ALA A 54 -4.29 6.58 0.26
CA ALA A 54 -4.46 6.06 1.62
C ALA A 54 -3.39 6.61 2.59
N LEU A 55 -2.12 6.70 2.15
CA LEU A 55 -1.05 7.31 2.93
C LEU A 55 -1.31 8.80 3.21
N GLU A 56 -1.76 9.55 2.21
CA GLU A 56 -2.13 10.96 2.37
C GLU A 56 -3.31 11.13 3.34
N ALA A 57 -4.34 10.28 3.23
CA ALA A 57 -5.50 10.30 4.11
C ALA A 57 -5.13 10.06 5.59
N ILE A 58 -4.11 9.25 5.87
CA ILE A 58 -3.57 9.06 7.23
C ILE A 58 -3.01 10.38 7.78
N VAL A 59 -2.22 11.09 6.97
CA VAL A 59 -1.61 12.39 7.34
C VAL A 59 -2.68 13.45 7.55
N LEU A 60 -3.72 13.45 6.70
CA LEU A 60 -4.85 14.38 6.78
C LEU A 60 -5.80 14.12 7.95
N GLY A 61 -5.56 13.08 8.76
CA GLY A 61 -6.38 12.82 9.94
C GLY A 61 -7.72 12.13 9.64
N VAL A 62 -7.88 11.54 8.46
CA VAL A 62 -9.10 10.81 8.08
C VAL A 62 -9.25 9.56 8.98
N ASN A 63 -10.51 9.13 9.21
CA ASN A 63 -10.79 7.92 9.99
C ASN A 63 -10.38 6.64 9.23
N LYS A 64 -10.23 5.54 9.99
CA LYS A 64 -9.75 4.26 9.47
C LYS A 64 -10.62 3.69 8.34
N GLU A 65 -11.95 3.72 8.51
CA GLU A 65 -12.89 3.16 7.51
C GLU A 65 -12.77 3.86 6.16
N ASN A 66 -12.73 5.20 6.16
CA ASN A 66 -12.56 5.99 4.95
C ASN A 66 -11.21 5.73 4.27
N ILE A 67 -10.13 5.53 5.06
CA ILE A 67 -8.81 5.19 4.50
C ILE A 67 -8.86 3.82 3.82
N LEU A 68 -9.46 2.82 4.47
CA LEU A 68 -9.59 1.48 3.90
C LEU A 68 -10.46 1.52 2.64
N ASP A 69 -11.50 2.34 2.59
CA ASP A 69 -12.38 2.45 1.43
C ASP A 69 -11.67 2.97 0.16
N LEU A 70 -10.59 3.72 0.30
CA LEU A 70 -9.71 4.09 -0.83
C LEU A 70 -9.00 2.87 -1.46
N LEU A 71 -8.92 1.75 -0.74
CA LEU A 71 -8.29 0.51 -1.17
C LEU A 71 -9.25 -0.47 -1.85
N ARG A 72 -10.54 -0.12 -1.99
CA ARG A 72 -11.51 -0.91 -2.78
C ARG A 72 -11.28 -0.69 -4.26
#